data_AF-A0A6V7LQW4-F1
#
_entry.id   AF-A0A6V7LQW4-F1
#
_cell.length_a   1.000
_cell.length_b   1.000
_cell.length_c   1.000
_cell.angle_alpha   90.00
_cell.angle_beta   90.00
_cell.angle_gamma   90.00
#
_symmetry.space_group_name_H-M   'P 1'
#
loop_
_entity.id
_entity.type
_entity.pdbx_description
1 polymer ?
#
loop_
_entity_poly.entity_id
_entity_poly.type
_entity_poly.pdbx_seq_one_letter_code
_entity_poly.pdbx_strand_id
1 'polypeptide(L)'
;LSMVLIKVADISNEARPMAVAEPWLDQLLQEFFKQSDAEKLEGLPVTPFMDRDKVTKPSSQCSFIGLVLLPLFEALGELLPQLE
;
A
#
# COMPACT_ATOMS: atom_id res chain seq x y z
N LEU A 1 -20.35 6.85 -3.13
CA LEU A 1 -19.33 7.84 -3.54
C LEU A 1 -18.41 8.24 -2.38
N SER A 2 -18.91 8.83 -1.28
CA SER A 2 -18.05 9.32 -0.18
C SER A 2 -17.13 8.25 0.43
N MET A 3 -17.60 7.01 0.55
CA MET A 3 -16.79 5.88 1.03
C MET A 3 -15.61 5.54 0.10
N VAL A 4 -15.80 5.67 -1.22
CA VAL A 4 -14.74 5.41 -2.21
C VAL A 4 -13.73 6.55 -2.18
N LEU A 5 -14.20 7.79 -2.13
CA LEU A 5 -13.32 8.97 -2.03
C LEU A 5 -12.43 8.92 -0.80
N ILE A 6 -12.97 8.57 0.38
CA ILE A 6 -12.15 8.45 1.58
C ILE A 6 -11.16 7.29 1.49
N LYS A 7 -11.55 6.15 0.88
CA LYS A 7 -10.65 5.01 0.68
C LYS A 7 -9.51 5.35 -0.29
N VAL A 8 -9.80 6.01 -1.40
CA VAL A 8 -8.77 6.50 -2.33
C VAL A 8 -7.81 7.44 -1.63
N ALA A 9 -8.31 8.41 -0.86
CA ALA A 9 -7.49 9.36 -0.13
C ALA A 9 -6.55 8.66 0.88
N ASP A 10 -7.07 7.68 1.62
CA ASP A 10 -6.37 6.89 2.65
C ASP A 10 -5.14 6.16 2.10
N ILE A 11 -5.21 5.61 0.88
CA ILE A 11 -4.12 4.84 0.25
C ILE A 11 -3.45 5.55 -0.93
N SER A 12 -3.61 6.88 -1.05
CA SER A 12 -3.19 7.68 -2.22
C SER A 12 -1.68 7.98 -2.30
N ASN A 13 -0.84 7.43 -1.43
CA ASN A 13 0.59 7.79 -1.39
C ASN A 13 1.28 7.60 -2.74
N GLU A 14 1.04 6.47 -3.40
CA GLU A 14 1.62 6.14 -4.72
C GLU A 14 1.05 6.96 -5.88
N ALA A 15 0.01 7.77 -5.66
CA ALA A 15 -0.50 8.71 -6.65
C ALA A 15 0.27 10.05 -6.65
N ARG A 16 1.20 10.24 -5.70
CA ARG A 16 2.04 11.45 -5.59
C ARG A 16 3.36 11.26 -6.37
N PRO A 17 4.08 12.35 -6.68
CA PRO A 17 5.43 12.24 -7.23
C PRO A 17 6.32 11.32 -6.38
N MET A 18 7.19 10.53 -7.03
CA MET A 18 8.01 9.50 -6.37
C MET A 18 8.79 10.02 -5.16
N ALA A 19 9.38 11.22 -5.26
CA ALA A 19 10.12 11.85 -4.17
C ALA A 19 9.27 12.12 -2.91
N VAL A 20 7.94 12.16 -3.05
CA VAL A 20 6.98 12.30 -1.94
C VAL A 20 6.46 10.94 -1.49
N ALA A 21 6.22 10.00 -2.42
CA ALA A 21 5.66 8.69 -2.12
C ALA A 21 6.67 7.74 -1.44
N GLU A 22 7.91 7.71 -1.92
CA GLU A 22 8.93 6.75 -1.49
C GLU A 22 9.23 6.79 0.03
N PRO A 23 9.35 7.96 0.69
CA PRO A 23 9.52 7.99 2.14
C PRO A 23 8.37 7.33 2.91
N TRP A 24 7.14 7.38 2.41
CA TRP A 24 5.98 6.72 3.05
C TRP A 24 6.06 5.21 2.94
N LEU A 25 6.54 4.69 1.81
CA LEU A 25 6.78 3.25 1.66
C LEU A 25 7.78 2.74 2.71
N ASP A 26 8.82 3.53 2.98
CA ASP A 26 9.84 3.15 3.97
C ASP A 26 9.27 3.11 5.38
N GLN A 27 8.41 4.07 5.73
CA GLN A 27 7.71 4.05 7.02
C GLN A 27 6.73 2.87 7.12
N LEU A 28 5.97 2.59 6.06
CA LEU A 28 5.03 1.47 6.01
C LEU A 28 5.73 0.13 6.22
N LEU A 29 6.80 -0.12 5.47
CA LEU A 29 7.54 -1.38 5.60
C LEU A 29 8.24 -1.49 6.96
N GLN A 30 8.74 -0.37 7.49
CA GLN A 30 9.31 -0.37 8.84
C GLN A 30 8.27 -0.79 9.89
N GLU A 31 7.02 -0.33 9.77
CA GLU A 31 5.93 -0.72 10.66
C GLU A 31 5.58 -2.20 10.49
N PHE A 32 5.40 -2.67 9.26
CA PHE A 32 5.10 -4.07 8.96
C PHE A 32 6.19 -5.02 9.48
N PHE A 33 7.46 -4.66 9.29
CA PHE A 33 8.58 -5.46 9.75
C PHE A 33 8.68 -5.49 11.27
N LYS A 34 8.41 -4.38 11.97
CA LYS A 34 8.36 -4.38 13.44
C LYS A 34 7.28 -5.34 13.96
N GLN A 35 6.09 -5.34 13.34
CA GLN A 35 5.02 -6.25 13.72
C GLN A 35 5.41 -7.71 13.45
N SER A 36 5.87 -8.02 12.23
CA SER A 36 6.21 -9.41 11.89
C SER A 36 7.39 -9.95 12.70
N ASP A 37 8.36 -9.12 13.05
CA ASP A 37 9.46 -9.49 13.95
C ASP A 37 8.94 -9.81 15.36
N ALA A 38 7.97 -9.05 15.89
CA ALA A 38 7.32 -9.33 17.17
C ALA A 38 6.45 -10.61 17.12
N GLU A 39 5.68 -10.79 16.05
CA GLU A 39 4.89 -12.01 15.81
C GLU A 39 5.78 -13.26 15.80
N LYS A 40 6.95 -13.20 15.14
CA LYS A 40 7.94 -14.30 15.15
C LYS A 40 8.45 -14.61 16.56
N LEU A 41 8.76 -13.57 17.34
CA LEU A 41 9.29 -13.73 18.69
C LEU A 41 8.28 -14.37 19.65
N GLU A 42 7.00 -14.02 19.50
CA GLU A 42 5.90 -14.54 20.30
C GLU A 42 5.36 -15.89 19.80
N GLY A 43 5.86 -16.39 18.67
CA GLY A 43 5.39 -17.63 18.05
C GLY A 43 3.99 -17.49 17.42
N LEU A 44 3.59 -16.29 17.03
CA LEU A 44 2.34 -15.98 16.37
C LEU A 44 2.44 -16.17 14.84
N PRO A 45 1.30 -16.38 14.14
CA PRO A 45 1.29 -16.42 12.68
C PRO A 45 1.74 -15.09 12.07
N VAL A 46 2.67 -15.15 11.12
CA VAL A 46 3.19 -13.97 10.42
C VAL A 46 2.48 -13.79 9.09
N THR A 47 2.02 -12.55 8.83
CA THR A 47 1.42 -12.20 7.54
C THR A 47 2.49 -12.13 6.43
N PRO A 48 2.38 -12.91 5.33
CA PRO A 48 3.49 -13.06 4.37
C PRO A 48 3.98 -11.74 3.73
N PHE A 49 3.08 -10.80 3.42
CA PHE A 49 3.46 -9.51 2.82
C PHE A 49 4.00 -8.49 3.83
N MET A 50 4.07 -8.84 5.10
CA MET A 50 4.70 -8.06 6.16
C MET A 50 6.05 -8.65 6.59
N ASP A 51 6.45 -9.79 6.03
CA ASP A 51 7.66 -10.51 6.43
C ASP A 51 8.90 -9.95 5.72
N ARG A 52 9.83 -9.38 6.50
CA ARG A 52 11.08 -8.79 5.97
C ARG A 52 11.94 -9.76 5.16
N ASP A 53 11.79 -11.07 5.39
CA ASP A 53 12.57 -12.11 4.71
C ASP A 53 11.98 -12.45 3.33
N LYS A 54 10.76 -11.97 3.03
CA LYS A 54 10.00 -12.32 1.82
C LYS A 54 9.63 -11.11 0.97
N VAL A 55 9.70 -9.90 1.52
CA VAL A 55 9.19 -8.68 0.89
C VAL A 55 10.32 -7.80 0.38
N THR A 56 10.22 -7.39 -0.88
CA THR A 56 11.02 -6.28 -1.44
C THR A 56 10.13 -5.07 -1.72
N LYS A 57 10.69 -3.86 -1.65
CA LYS A 57 9.95 -2.62 -1.99
C LYS A 57 9.22 -2.74 -3.34
N PRO A 58 9.88 -3.14 -4.46
CA PRO A 58 9.19 -3.23 -5.74
C PRO A 58 8.08 -4.28 -5.75
N SER A 59 8.32 -5.47 -5.18
CA SER A 59 7.30 -6.53 -5.16
C SER A 59 6.04 -6.12 -4.38
N SER A 60 6.22 -5.39 -3.28
CA SER A 60 5.11 -4.86 -2.47
C SER A 60 4.28 -3.87 -3.28
N GLN A 61 4.92 -2.87 -3.87
CA GLN A 61 4.21 -1.78 -4.54
C GLN A 61 3.61 -2.19 -5.87
N CYS A 62 4.30 -2.99 -6.69
CA CYS A 62 3.74 -3.47 -7.96
C CYS A 62 2.44 -4.24 -7.72
N SER A 63 2.41 -5.10 -6.70
CA SER A 63 1.22 -5.89 -6.35
C SER A 63 0.10 -5.00 -5.82
N PHE A 64 0.41 -4.09 -4.89
CA PHE A 64 -0.58 -3.20 -4.29
C PHE A 64 -1.18 -2.23 -5.31
N ILE A 65 -0.35 -1.60 -6.15
CA ILE A 65 -0.80 -0.69 -7.20
C ILE A 65 -1.67 -1.45 -8.21
N GLY A 66 -1.20 -2.59 -8.72
CA GLY A 66 -1.90 -3.33 -9.76
C GLY A 66 -3.22 -3.96 -9.30
N LEU A 67 -3.31 -4.40 -8.04
CA LEU A 67 -4.48 -5.17 -7.57
C LEU A 67 -5.45 -4.35 -6.71
N VAL A 68 -5.00 -3.22 -6.14
CA VAL A 68 -5.82 -2.42 -5.22
C VAL A 68 -5.96 -0.99 -5.69
N LEU A 69 -4.85 -0.28 -5.92
CA LEU A 69 -4.90 1.16 -6.18
C LEU A 69 -5.47 1.47 -7.56
N LEU A 70 -4.92 0.87 -8.61
CA LEU A 70 -5.30 1.14 -9.99
C LEU A 70 -6.79 0.82 -10.25
N PRO A 71 -7.33 -0.36 -9.86
CA PRO A 71 -8.77 -0.63 -10.02
C PRO A 71 -9.67 0.37 -9.30
N LEU A 72 -9.23 0.90 -8.15
CA LEU A 72 -10.01 1.87 -7.38
C LEU A 72 -10.01 3.26 -8.02
N PHE A 73 -8.87 3.67 -8.60
CA PHE A 73 -8.76 4.93 -9.35
C PHE A 73 -9.50 4.87 -10.69
N GLU A 74 -9.39 3.76 -11.43
CA GLU A 74 -10.13 3.55 -12.69
C GLU A 74 -11.65 3.64 -12.47
N ALA A 75 -12.16 2.94 -11.46
CA ALA A 75 -13.58 3.01 -11.10
C ALA A 75 -14.05 4.42 -10.69
N LEU A 76 -13.16 5.23 -10.11
CA LEU A 76 -13.46 6.62 -9.79
C LEU A 76 -13.37 7.54 -11.03
N GLY A 77 -12.45 7.25 -11.95
CA GLY A 77 -12.28 7.95 -13.23
C GLY A 77 -13.52 7.90 -14.12
N GLU A 78 -14.28 6.80 -14.09
CA GLU A 78 -15.58 6.70 -14.78
C GLU A 78 -16.58 7.79 -14.35
N LEU A 79 -16.48 8.27 -13.11
CA LEU A 79 -17.35 9.32 -12.55
C LEU A 79 -16.70 10.71 -12.56
N LEU A 80 -15.37 10.77 -12.48
CA LEU A 80 -14.56 11.98 -12.41
C LEU A 80 -13.44 11.90 -13.45
N PRO A 81 -13.72 12.21 -14.73
CA PRO A 81 -12.76 12.05 -15.83
C PRO A 81 -11.47 12.85 -15.67
N GLN A 82 -11.43 13.84 -14.78
CA GLN A 82 -10.22 14.61 -14.46
C GLN A 82 -9.16 13.82 -13.70
N LEU A 83 -9.47 12.57 -13.29
CA LEU A 83 -8.56 11.67 -12.59
C LEU A 83 -7.79 10.72 -13.52
N GLU A 84 -8.18 10.63 -14.80
CA GLU A 84 -7.36 10.00 -15.86
C GLU A 84 -6.16 10.89 -16.24
#